data_AF-A0A2I0P3B8-F1
#
_entry.id   AF-A0A2I0P3B8-F1
#
_cell.length_a   1.000
_cell.length_b   1.000
_cell.length_c   1.000
_cell.angle_alpha   90.00
_cell.angle_beta   90.00
_cell.angle_gamma   90.00
#
_symmetry.space_group_name_H-M   'P 1'
#
loop_
_entity.id
_entity.type
_entity.pdbx_description
1 polymer ?
#
loop_
_entity_poly.entity_id
_entity_poly.type
_entity_poly.pdbx_seq_one_letter_code
_entity_poly.pdbx_strand_id
1 'polypeptide(L)'
;MVLSPSSRIFWNYSADPDQTKAPVNSLLPALGSALILTILTEYLVLFIMIRMNWQILFLYTILINCFTNPLLNYFYLFISPSIWLLEIGVVLIETPLIHHLTRVNWRYSLICSICANIVSFLTGSFLMRMILT
;
A
#
# COMPACT_ATOMS: atom_id res chain seq x y z
N MET A 1 -7.45 29.93 -37.72
CA MET A 1 -6.87 29.83 -36.36
C MET A 1 -6.29 28.43 -36.24
N VAL A 2 -4.97 28.28 -36.39
CA VAL A 2 -4.29 26.98 -36.41
C VAL A 2 -4.02 26.57 -34.96
N LEU A 3 -4.71 25.53 -34.49
CA LEU A 3 -4.55 24.98 -33.15
C LEU A 3 -3.11 24.45 -32.95
N SER A 4 -2.50 24.83 -31.83
CA SER A 4 -1.14 24.41 -31.44
C SER A 4 -1.04 22.88 -31.35
N PRO A 5 0.14 22.28 -31.60
CA PRO A 5 0.34 20.83 -31.52
C PRO A 5 -0.11 20.23 -30.19
N SER A 6 0.03 20.96 -29.08
CA SER A 6 -0.39 20.53 -27.73
C SER A 6 -1.90 20.38 -27.56
N SER A 7 -2.70 21.18 -28.27
CA SER A 7 -4.17 21.11 -28.20
C SER A 7 -4.77 19.96 -29.02
N ARG A 8 -4.04 19.44 -30.02
CA ARG A 8 -4.44 18.23 -30.77
C ARG A 8 -4.24 16.94 -29.99
N ILE A 9 -3.24 16.90 -29.10
CA ILE A 9 -2.97 15.73 -28.25
C ILE A 9 -4.11 15.54 -27.23
N PHE A 10 -4.61 16.64 -26.63
CA PHE A 10 -5.70 16.58 -25.66
C PHE A 10 -7.04 16.13 -26.26
N TRP A 11 -7.36 16.54 -27.48
CA TRP A 11 -8.59 16.12 -28.16
C TRP A 11 -8.54 14.69 -28.69
N ASN A 12 -7.36 14.19 -29.11
CA ASN A 12 -7.21 12.80 -29.52
C ASN A 12 -7.22 11.81 -28.34
N TYR A 13 -6.90 12.26 -27.12
CA TYR A 13 -6.98 11.42 -25.92
C TYR A 13 -8.42 11.22 -25.42
N SER A 14 -9.34 12.08 -25.86
CA SER A 14 -10.73 12.12 -25.36
C SER A 14 -11.74 11.42 -26.28
N ALA A 15 -11.29 10.81 -27.39
CA ALA A 15 -12.16 10.31 -28.46
C ALA A 15 -12.17 8.78 -28.62
N ASP A 16 -11.39 8.04 -27.83
CA ASP A 16 -11.29 6.59 -27.93
C ASP A 16 -11.88 5.90 -26.68
N PRO A 17 -13.11 5.35 -26.74
CA PRO A 17 -13.73 4.66 -25.60
C PRO A 17 -13.01 3.35 -25.23
N ASP A 18 -12.10 2.84 -26.08
CA ASP A 18 -11.34 1.61 -25.84
C ASP A 18 -10.01 1.81 -25.07
N GLN A 19 -9.58 3.06 -24.79
CA GLN A 19 -8.35 3.33 -24.01
C GLN A 19 -8.52 3.37 -22.49
N THR A 20 -9.70 3.03 -21.96
CA THR A 20 -10.00 3.12 -20.51
C THR A 20 -9.43 1.98 -19.66
N LYS A 21 -8.73 1.00 -20.25
CA LYS A 21 -8.13 -0.11 -19.51
C LYS A 21 -6.62 -0.04 -19.66
N ALA A 22 -5.93 0.51 -18.65
CA ALA A 22 -4.51 0.21 -18.48
C ALA A 22 -4.33 -1.32 -18.62
N PRO A 23 -3.42 -1.80 -19.49
CA PRO A 23 -3.30 -3.22 -19.74
C PRO A 23 -3.00 -3.92 -18.42
N VAL A 24 -3.77 -4.96 -18.06
CA VAL A 24 -3.62 -5.72 -16.80
C VAL A 24 -2.15 -6.13 -16.55
N ASN A 25 -1.40 -6.31 -17.64
CA ASN A 25 0.02 -6.62 -17.71
C ASN A 25 0.92 -5.58 -17.00
N SER A 26 0.50 -4.31 -16.86
CA SER A 26 1.23 -3.27 -16.13
C SER A 26 0.80 -3.09 -14.67
N LEU A 27 -0.36 -3.64 -14.28
CA LEU A 27 -0.86 -3.56 -12.91
C LEU A 27 -0.17 -4.55 -11.97
N LEU A 28 0.09 -5.78 -12.43
CA LEU A 28 0.75 -6.81 -11.62
C LEU A 28 2.14 -6.37 -11.12
N PRO A 29 3.03 -5.83 -11.98
CA PRO A 29 4.34 -5.35 -11.55
C PRO A 29 4.25 -4.18 -10.57
N ALA A 30 3.29 -3.27 -10.76
CA ALA A 30 3.09 -2.12 -9.89
C ALA A 30 2.57 -2.51 -8.50
N LEU A 31 1.61 -3.45 -8.44
CA LEU A 31 1.12 -4.00 -7.17
C LEU A 31 2.19 -4.79 -6.44
N GLY A 32 2.99 -5.57 -7.18
CA GLY A 32 4.11 -6.32 -6.62
C GLY A 32 5.20 -5.42 -6.04
N SER A 33 5.59 -4.36 -6.76
CA SER A 33 6.60 -3.43 -6.26
C SER A 33 6.10 -2.64 -5.04
N ALA A 34 4.83 -2.22 -5.05
CA ALA A 34 4.19 -1.58 -3.89
C ALA A 34 4.20 -2.52 -2.67
N LEU A 35 3.81 -3.79 -2.84
CA LEU A 35 3.84 -4.78 -1.76
C LEU A 35 5.24 -4.96 -1.17
N ILE A 36 6.27 -5.08 -2.02
CA ILE A 36 7.65 -5.25 -1.56
C ILE A 36 8.08 -4.03 -0.73
N LEU A 37 7.76 -2.82 -1.19
CA LEU A 37 8.08 -1.59 -0.47
C LEU A 37 7.40 -1.54 0.90
N THR A 38 6.11 -1.90 0.96
CA THR A 38 5.33 -1.96 2.20
C THR A 38 5.95 -2.99 3.17
N ILE A 39 6.25 -4.21 2.70
CA ILE A 39 6.90 -5.25 3.52
C ILE A 39 8.22 -4.76 4.11
N LEU A 40 9.08 -4.14 3.29
CA LEU A 40 10.39 -3.67 3.77
C LEU A 40 10.23 -2.55 4.80
N THR A 41 9.35 -1.58 4.52
CA THR A 41 9.12 -0.44 5.41
C THR A 41 8.55 -0.88 6.75
N GLU A 42 7.51 -1.71 6.73
CA GLU A 42 6.87 -2.19 7.96
C GLU A 42 7.77 -3.12 8.75
N TYR A 43 8.54 -3.97 8.07
CA TYR A 43 9.51 -4.83 8.73
C TYR A 43 10.51 -4.01 9.54
N LEU A 44 11.04 -2.92 9.00
CA LEU A 44 11.97 -2.05 9.72
C LEU A 44 11.33 -1.46 10.98
N VAL A 45 10.09 -0.98 10.88
CA VAL A 45 9.34 -0.43 12.02
C VAL A 45 9.11 -1.50 13.09
N LEU A 46 8.55 -2.64 12.69
CA LEU A 46 8.28 -3.75 13.59
C LEU A 46 9.56 -4.32 14.21
N PHE A 47 10.66 -4.34 13.47
CA PHE A 47 11.96 -4.79 13.96
C PHE A 47 12.48 -3.90 15.09
N ILE A 48 12.40 -2.59 14.92
CA ILE A 48 12.80 -1.61 15.95
C ILE A 48 11.93 -1.75 17.21
N MET A 49 10.63 -1.99 17.04
CA MET A 49 9.67 -2.02 18.14
C MET A 49 9.61 -3.36 18.88
N ILE A 50 9.51 -4.49 18.17
CA ILE A 50 9.28 -5.81 18.78
C ILE A 50 10.60 -6.47 19.19
N ARG A 51 11.70 -6.20 18.45
CA ARG A 51 13.06 -6.70 18.76
C ARG A 51 13.16 -8.21 18.98
N MET A 52 12.38 -9.00 18.23
CA MET A 52 12.50 -10.46 18.24
C MET A 52 13.55 -10.96 17.23
N ASN A 53 13.64 -12.29 17.06
CA ASN A 53 14.40 -12.90 15.98
C ASN A 53 14.01 -12.31 14.61
N TRP A 54 15.02 -11.76 13.92
CA TRP A 54 14.81 -10.97 12.71
C TRP A 54 14.24 -11.79 11.55
N GLN A 55 14.64 -13.06 11.39
CA GLN A 55 14.14 -13.93 10.33
C GLN A 55 12.65 -14.23 10.50
N ILE A 56 12.26 -14.58 11.74
CA ILE A 56 10.87 -14.89 12.07
C ILE A 56 9.98 -13.66 11.90
N LEU A 57 10.46 -12.50 12.36
CA LEU A 57 9.71 -11.26 12.21
C LEU A 57 9.53 -10.86 10.74
N PHE A 58 10.58 -11.00 9.93
CA PHE A 58 10.50 -10.73 8.49
C PHE A 58 9.44 -11.62 7.82
N LEU A 59 9.43 -12.92 8.15
CA LEU A 59 8.41 -13.84 7.66
C LEU A 59 7.01 -13.41 8.10
N TYR A 60 6.83 -13.01 9.37
CA TYR A 60 5.54 -12.51 9.86
C TYR A 60 5.08 -11.25 9.12
N THR A 61 5.98 -10.30 8.87
CA THR A 61 5.66 -9.09 8.10
C THR A 61 5.22 -9.44 6.67
N ILE A 62 5.89 -10.38 6.01
CA ILE A 62 5.47 -10.88 4.69
C ILE A 62 4.05 -11.46 4.77
N LEU A 63 3.77 -12.34 5.74
CA LEU A 63 2.47 -12.96 5.87
C LEU A 63 1.35 -11.93 6.09
N ILE A 64 1.58 -10.97 6.98
CA ILE A 64 0.63 -9.90 7.29
C ILE A 64 0.32 -9.11 6.02
N ASN A 65 1.34 -8.61 5.33
CA ASN A 65 1.19 -7.78 4.14
C ASN A 65 0.60 -8.53 2.94
N CYS A 66 0.96 -9.79 2.75
CA CYS A 66 0.36 -10.64 1.72
C CYS A 66 -1.12 -10.91 1.98
N PHE A 67 -1.59 -10.76 3.22
CA PHE A 67 -3.00 -10.86 3.55
C PHE A 67 -3.71 -9.50 3.46
N THR A 68 -3.14 -8.45 4.02
CA THR A 68 -3.77 -7.12 4.09
C THR A 68 -3.76 -6.39 2.76
N ASN A 69 -2.70 -6.49 1.96
CA ASN A 69 -2.59 -5.73 0.72
C ASN A 69 -3.60 -6.19 -0.36
N PRO A 70 -3.82 -7.49 -0.64
CA PRO A 70 -4.89 -7.89 -1.57
C PRO A 70 -6.28 -7.46 -1.10
N LEU A 71 -6.52 -7.53 0.20
CA LEU A 71 -7.78 -7.12 0.81
C LEU A 71 -8.01 -5.60 0.66
N LEU A 72 -6.98 -4.80 0.94
CA LEU A 72 -6.99 -3.34 0.74
C LEU A 72 -7.26 -2.99 -0.73
N ASN A 73 -6.54 -3.62 -1.66
CA ASN A 73 -6.74 -3.38 -3.09
C ASN A 73 -8.16 -3.74 -3.54
N TYR A 74 -8.73 -4.81 -3.01
CA TYR A 74 -10.13 -5.16 -3.24
C TYR A 74 -11.07 -4.04 -2.75
N PHE A 75 -10.92 -3.59 -1.50
CA PHE A 75 -11.76 -2.51 -0.96
C PHE A 75 -11.61 -1.21 -1.76
N TYR A 76 -10.39 -0.84 -2.13
CA TYR A 76 -10.12 0.36 -2.92
C TYR A 76 -10.81 0.32 -4.30
N LEU A 77 -10.70 -0.81 -5.01
CA LEU A 77 -11.24 -0.97 -6.36
C LEU A 77 -12.77 -1.07 -6.40
N PHE A 78 -13.40 -1.75 -5.43
CA PHE A 78 -14.83 -2.06 -5.49
C PHE A 78 -15.71 -1.15 -4.65
N ILE A 79 -15.20 -0.63 -3.53
CA ILE A 79 -15.99 0.19 -2.58
C ILE A 79 -15.56 1.65 -2.63
N SER A 80 -14.38 1.95 -3.17
CA SER A 80 -13.78 3.29 -3.26
C SER A 80 -13.90 4.12 -1.96
N PRO A 81 -13.57 3.55 -0.79
CA PRO A 81 -13.60 4.28 0.47
C PRO A 81 -12.57 5.41 0.51
N SER A 82 -12.77 6.37 1.40
CA SER A 82 -11.74 7.38 1.69
C SER A 82 -10.45 6.72 2.18
N ILE A 83 -9.29 7.30 1.85
CA ILE A 83 -7.99 6.74 2.23
C ILE A 83 -7.87 6.55 3.75
N TRP A 84 -8.37 7.49 4.56
CA TRP A 84 -8.38 7.37 6.03
C TRP A 84 -9.13 6.14 6.53
N LEU A 85 -10.23 5.77 5.87
CA LEU A 85 -11.01 4.59 6.24
C LEU A 85 -10.24 3.30 5.90
N LEU A 86 -9.48 3.30 4.80
CA LEU A 86 -8.59 2.20 4.46
C LEU A 86 -7.48 2.04 5.48
N GLU A 87 -6.78 3.12 5.84
CA GLU A 87 -5.71 3.08 6.84
C GLU A 87 -6.22 2.54 8.19
N ILE A 88 -7.38 3.00 8.65
CA ILE A 88 -8.01 2.49 9.87
C ILE A 88 -8.34 0.99 9.71
N GLY A 89 -8.90 0.59 8.56
CA GLY A 89 -9.20 -0.79 8.25
C GLY A 89 -7.97 -1.70 8.31
N VAL A 90 -6.85 -1.27 7.71
CA VAL A 90 -5.56 -1.98 7.77
C VAL A 90 -5.12 -2.14 9.21
N VAL A 91 -5.07 -1.05 9.97
CA VAL A 91 -4.64 -1.09 11.37
C VAL A 91 -5.47 -2.09 12.18
N LEU A 92 -6.78 -2.09 12.00
CA LEU A 92 -7.68 -3.02 12.70
C LEU A 92 -7.47 -4.47 12.32
N ILE A 93 -7.10 -4.76 11.07
CA ILE A 93 -6.86 -6.11 10.56
C ILE A 93 -5.46 -6.61 10.93
N GLU A 94 -4.46 -5.74 10.92
CA GLU A 94 -3.08 -6.11 11.26
C GLU A 94 -2.89 -6.29 12.76
N THR A 95 -3.55 -5.48 13.59
CA THR A 95 -3.46 -5.58 15.06
C THR A 95 -3.64 -7.02 15.58
N PRO A 96 -4.70 -7.78 15.23
CA PRO A 96 -4.85 -9.17 15.66
C PRO A 96 -3.81 -10.11 15.04
N LEU A 97 -3.36 -9.88 13.80
CA LEU A 97 -2.32 -10.70 13.16
C LEU A 97 -0.97 -10.53 13.85
N ILE A 98 -0.57 -9.28 14.11
CA ILE A 98 0.64 -8.95 14.87
C ILE A 98 0.55 -9.55 16.27
N HIS A 99 -0.58 -9.38 16.97
CA HIS A 99 -0.80 -9.98 18.28
C HIS A 99 -0.61 -11.50 18.24
N HIS A 100 -1.26 -12.18 17.31
CA HIS A 100 -1.24 -13.64 17.23
C HIS A 100 0.15 -14.19 16.88
N LEU A 101 0.82 -13.60 15.88
CA LEU A 101 2.11 -14.07 15.39
C LEU A 101 3.25 -13.75 16.38
N THR A 102 3.24 -12.55 16.98
CA THR A 102 4.33 -12.07 17.82
C THR A 102 4.12 -12.30 19.31
N ARG A 103 2.89 -12.64 19.72
CA ARG A 103 2.47 -12.85 21.11
C ARG A 103 2.69 -11.66 22.04
N VAL A 104 2.86 -10.45 21.51
CA VAL A 104 2.87 -9.21 22.30
C VAL A 104 1.46 -8.90 22.78
N ASN A 105 1.30 -8.08 23.82
CA ASN A 105 -0.05 -7.73 24.30
C ASN A 105 -0.85 -6.90 23.27
N TRP A 106 -2.18 -6.91 23.37
CA TRP A 106 -3.09 -6.21 22.44
C TRP A 106 -2.83 -4.71 22.30
N ARG A 107 -2.50 -4.03 23.41
CA ARG A 107 -2.21 -2.59 23.37
C ARG A 107 -0.95 -2.32 22.56
N TYR A 108 0.07 -3.15 22.74
CA TYR A 108 1.34 -3.02 22.03
C TYR A 108 1.21 -3.42 20.56
N SER A 109 0.44 -4.46 20.24
CA SER A 109 0.18 -4.83 18.84
C SER A 109 -0.55 -3.73 18.08
N LEU A 110 -1.52 -3.06 18.72
CA LEU A 110 -2.20 -1.91 18.13
C LEU A 110 -1.23 -0.74 17.86
N ILE A 111 -0.37 -0.41 18.82
CA ILE A 111 0.63 0.65 18.65
C ILE A 111 1.60 0.28 17.51
N CYS A 112 2.08 -0.97 17.48
CA CYS A 112 2.94 -1.47 16.39
C CYS A 112 2.26 -1.33 15.02
N SER A 113 0.99 -1.74 14.92
CA SER A 113 0.22 -1.65 13.68
C SER A 113 0.03 -0.20 13.22
N ILE A 114 -0.35 0.70 14.14
CA ILE A 114 -0.47 2.13 13.85
C ILE A 114 0.86 2.70 13.35
N CYS A 115 1.96 2.42 14.05
CA CYS A 115 3.27 2.92 13.66
C CYS A 115 3.74 2.37 12.31
N ALA A 116 3.61 1.06 12.09
CA ALA A 116 4.01 0.42 10.83
C ALA A 116 3.22 0.99 9.65
N ASN A 117 1.89 1.07 9.79
CA ASN A 117 1.01 1.55 8.75
C ASN A 117 1.23 3.06 8.44
N ILE A 118 1.38 3.91 9.47
CA ILE A 118 1.69 5.35 9.27
C ILE A 118 3.00 5.54 8.51
N VAL A 119 4.06 4.83 8.91
CA VAL A 119 5.37 4.97 8.25
C VAL A 119 5.31 4.46 6.82
N SER A 120 4.60 3.36 6.59
CA SER A 120 4.37 2.80 5.25
C SER A 120 3.62 3.78 4.34
N PHE A 121 2.51 4.35 4.82
CA PHE A 121 1.74 5.37 4.12
C PHE A 121 2.58 6.61 3.77
N LEU A 122 3.35 7.13 4.73
CA LEU A 122 4.22 8.29 4.52
C LEU A 122 5.32 8.00 3.50
N THR A 123 5.90 6.80 3.55
CA THR A 123 6.95 6.37 2.61
C THR A 123 6.39 6.28 1.19
N GLY A 124 5.23 5.65 1.02
CA GLY A 124 4.55 5.58 -0.27
C GLY A 124 4.19 6.98 -0.82
N SER A 125 3.63 7.84 0.03
CA SER A 125 3.27 9.21 -0.33
C SER A 125 4.48 10.05 -0.74
N PHE A 126 5.60 9.91 -0.02
CA PHE A 126 6.84 10.62 -0.33
C PHE A 126 7.45 10.18 -1.67
N LEU A 127 7.51 8.87 -1.92
CA LEU A 127 8.01 8.33 -3.18
C LEU A 127 7.15 8.76 -4.37
N MET A 128 5.82 8.69 -4.23
CA MET A 128 4.91 9.11 -5.28
C MET A 128 5.10 10.59 -5.62
N ARG A 129 5.31 11.44 -4.60
CA ARG A 129 5.62 12.85 -4.81
C ARG A 129 6.94 13.07 -5.55
N MET A 130 8.01 12.34 -5.21
CA MET A 130 9.31 12.47 -5.90
C MET A 130 9.26 12.07 -7.36
N ILE A 131 8.42 11.10 -7.74
CA ILE A 131 8.29 10.63 -9.12
C ILE A 131 7.53 11.64 -9.99
N LEU A 132 6.63 12.43 -9.40
CA LEU A 132 5.77 13.38 -10.10
C LEU A 132 6.35 14.80 -10.24
N THR A 133 7.48 15.09 -9.58
CA THR A 133 8.22 16.37 -9.65
C THR A 133 9.44 16.25 -10.55
#